data_AF-B9FXK8-F1
#
_entry.id   AF-B9FXK8-F1
#
_cell.length_a   1.000
_cell.length_b   1.000
_cell.length_c   1.000
_cell.angle_alpha   90.00
_cell.angle_beta   90.00
_cell.angle_gamma   90.00
#
_symmetry.space_group_name_H-M   'P 1'
#
loop_
_entity.id
_entity.type
_entity.pdbx_description
1 polymer ?
#
loop_
_entity_poly.entity_id
_entity_poly.type
_entity_poly.pdbx_seq_one_letter_code
_entity_poly.pdbx_strand_id
1 'polypeptide(L)' 'MVRFSLLPVRLSPSHDGKIMRAKTTKKIVLKLQCQSCKHYSQHPIKRCKHFEIGGDKKGKGTSLF' A
#
# COMPACT_ATOMS: atom_id res chain seq x y z
N MET A 1 -3.66 -1.89 18.53
CA MET A 1 -3.68 -2.85 17.40
C MET A 1 -4.56 -2.34 16.26
N VAL A 2 -4.08 -1.33 15.54
CA VAL A 2 -4.78 -0.76 14.37
C VAL A 2 -4.96 -1.84 13.30
N ARG A 3 -6.19 -2.04 12.82
CA ARG A 3 -6.47 -3.02 11.77
C ARG A 3 -6.04 -2.41 10.43
N PHE A 4 -4.99 -2.96 9.82
CA PHE A 4 -4.53 -2.55 8.50
C PHE A 4 -5.21 -3.42 7.45
N SER A 5 -6.19 -2.87 6.74
CA SER A 5 -6.74 -3.52 5.54
C SER A 5 -6.09 -2.89 4.31
N LEU A 6 -5.38 -3.70 3.53
CA LEU A 6 -4.89 -3.31 2.21
C LEU A 6 -6.08 -3.24 1.26
N LEU A 7 -6.48 -2.03 0.86
CA LEU A 7 -7.45 -1.90 -0.22
C LEU A 7 -6.71 -1.81 -1.55
N PRO A 8 -6.92 -2.76 -2.48
CA PRO A 8 -6.53 -2.56 -3.86
C PRO A 8 -7.41 -1.44 -4.43
N VAL A 9 -6.81 -0.29 -4.72
CA VAL A 9 -7.49 0.73 -5.54
C VAL A 9 -7.76 0.11 -6.91
N ARG A 10 -9.04 -0.19 -7.18
CA ARG A 10 -9.50 -0.57 -8.51
C ARG A 10 -9.09 0.56 -9.46
N LEU A 11 -8.32 0.21 -10.49
CA LEU A 11 -7.96 1.14 -11.54
C LEU A 11 -9.26 1.47 -12.27
N SER A 12 -9.87 2.62 -11.98
CA SER A 12 -11.02 3.09 -12.74
C SER A 12 -10.56 3.33 -14.19
N PRO A 13 -11.21 2.72 -15.19
CA PRO A 13 -10.88 2.97 -16.58
C PRO A 13 -11.31 4.40 -16.92
N SER A 14 -10.36 5.28 -17.18
CA SER A 14 -10.64 6.58 -17.80
C SER A 14 -11.05 6.32 -19.25
N HIS A 15 -12.24 6.76 -19.64
CA HIS A 15 -12.83 6.63 -20.98
C HIS A 15 -12.18 7.58 -22.01
N ASP A 16 -10.86 7.64 -22.05
CA ASP A 16 -10.11 8.40 -23.04
C ASP A 16 -9.06 7.48 -23.65
N GLY A 17 -9.25 7.15 -24.95
CA GLY A 17 -8.55 6.14 -25.73
C GLY A 17 -7.05 6.39 -25.91
N LYS A 18 -6.29 6.36 -24.82
CA LYS A 18 -4.84 6.47 -24.78
C LYS A 18 -4.29 5.13 -24.36
N ILE A 19 -3.59 4.44 -25.25
CA ILE A 19 -2.91 3.17 -24.95
C ILE A 19 -1.92 3.43 -23.80
N MET A 20 -2.33 3.07 -22.59
CA MET A 20 -1.61 3.35 -21.37
C MET A 20 -0.51 2.31 -21.18
N ARG A 21 0.74 2.76 -21.18
CA ARG A 21 1.90 2.00 -20.73
C ARG A 21 1.53 1.20 -19.46
N ALA A 22 1.61 -0.12 -19.55
CA ALA A 22 1.22 -1.00 -18.46
C ALA A 22 2.13 -0.73 -17.26
N LYS A 23 1.51 -0.29 -16.16
CA LYS A 23 2.22 -0.11 -14.89
C LYS A 23 2.47 -1.48 -14.29
N THR A 24 3.73 -1.84 -14.10
CA THR A 24 4.15 -3.13 -13.51
C THR A 24 3.80 -3.24 -12.02
N THR A 25 3.48 -2.12 -11.36
CA THR A 25 3.17 -2.06 -9.93
C THR A 25 1.89 -1.26 -9.66
N LYS A 26 1.10 -1.73 -8.70
CA LYS A 26 -0.13 -1.07 -8.25
C LYS A 26 0.20 0.00 -7.22
N LYS A 27 -0.65 1.01 -7.10
CA LYS A 27 -0.58 1.97 -5.98
C LYS A 27 -1.19 1.27 -4.76
N ILE A 28 -0.45 1.21 -3.66
CA ILE A 28 -0.91 0.62 -2.41
C ILE A 28 -1.43 1.76 -1.52
N VAL A 29 -2.64 1.61 -0.98
CA VAL A 29 -3.24 2.54 -0.02
C VAL A 29 -3.50 1.80 1.27
N LEU A 30 -2.96 2.32 2.37
CA LEU A 30 -3.23 1.82 3.70
C LEU A 30 -4.55 2.38 4.20
N LYS A 31 -5.43 1.51 4.68
CA LYS A 31 -6.60 1.91 5.46
C LYS A 31 -6.29 1.70 6.94
N LEU A 32 -6.13 2.80 7.66
CA LEU A 32 -5.86 2.82 9.09
C LEU A 32 -7.19 2.95 9.83
N GLN A 33 -7.45 2.03 10.76
CA GLN A 33 -8.62 2.11 11.62
C GLN A 33 -8.22 2.57 13.03
N CYS A 34 -8.80 3.68 13.47
CA CYS A 34 -8.75 4.13 14.86
C CYS A 34 -9.44 3.11 15.77
N GLN A 35 -8.78 2.61 16.81
CA GLN A 35 -9.39 1.60 17.68
C GLN A 35 -10.47 2.17 18.61
N SER A 36 -10.26 3.39 19.12
CA SER A 36 -11.18 4.06 20.04
C SER A 36 -12.40 4.61 19.32
N CYS A 37 -12.15 5.33 18.22
CA CYS A 37 -13.15 6.09 17.49
C CYS A 37 -13.71 5.40 16.23
N LYS A 38 -13.15 4.24 15.84
CA LYS A 38 -13.52 3.44 14.65
C LYS A 38 -13.43 4.17 13.30
N HIS A 39 -12.95 5.41 13.28
CA HIS A 39 -12.71 6.19 12.07
C HIS A 39 -11.65 5.52 11.17
N TYR A 40 -11.81 5.68 9.85
CA TYR A 40 -10.90 5.14 8.85
C TYR A 40 -10.19 6.26 8.08
N SER A 41 -8.86 6.29 8.11
CA SER A 41 -8.06 7.16 7.26
C SER A 41 -7.36 6.36 6.16
N GLN A 42 -7.27 6.95 4.97
CA GLN A 42 -6.58 6.35 3.82
C GLN A 42 -5.23 7.05 3.61
N HIS A 43 -4.14 6.30 3.60
CA HIS A 43 -2.78 6.83 3.39
C HIS A 43 -2.14 6.17 2.16
N PRO A 44 -1.97 6.91 1.05
CA PRO A 44 -1.34 6.39 -0.14
C PRO A 44 0.18 6.27 0.04
N ILE A 45 0.76 5.13 -0.34
CA ILE A 45 2.22 4.93 -0.37
C ILE A 45 2.73 5.06 -1.82
N LYS A 46 4.01 5.41 -1.96
CA LYS A 46 4.73 5.27 -3.23
C LYS A 46 4.63 3.84 -3.76
N ARG A 47 4.75 3.68 -5.09
CA ARG A 47 4.69 2.37 -5.74
C ARG A 47 5.97 1.60 -5.41
N CYS A 48 5.80 0.39 -4.88
CA CYS A 48 6.89 -0.55 -4.61
C CYS A 48 6.57 -1.89 -5.30
N LYS A 49 7.59 -2.67 -5.67
CA LYS A 49 7.39 -4.02 -6.24
C LYS A 49 7.00 -5.04 -5.17
N HIS A 50 7.60 -4.91 -3.99
CA HIS A 50 7.38 -5.79 -2.85
C HIS A 50 6.98 -4.92 -1.66
N PHE A 51 5.91 -5.33 -0.99
CA PHE A 51 5.35 -4.63 0.16
C PHE A 51 4.77 -5.67 1.11
N GLU A 52 5.27 -5.70 2.33
CA GLU A 52 4.84 -6.63 3.38
C GLU A 52 4.35 -5.83 4.60
N ILE A 53 3.28 -6.31 5.24
CA ILE A 53 2.77 -5.77 6.49
C ILE A 53 3.02 -6.81 7.58
N GLY A 54 3.61 -6.38 8.69
CA GLY A 54 3.77 -7.22 9.88
C GLY A 54 5.04 -8.07 9.91
N GLY A 55 6.04 -7.77 9.08
CA GLY A 55 7.37 -8.40 9.18
C GLY A 55 8.13 -7.97 10.43
N ASP A 56 9.16 -8.73 10.77
CA ASP A 56 10.07 -8.41 11.87
C ASP A 56 10.72 -7.04 11.68
N LYS A 57 10.89 -6.29 12.78
CA LYS A 57 11.65 -5.05 12.75
C LYS A 57 13.07 -5.40 12.29
N LYS A 58 13.42 -5.04 11.05
CA LYS A 58 14.78 -5.22 10.53
C LYS A 58 15.74 -4.55 11.49
N GLY A 59 16.54 -5.36 12.19
CA GLY A 59 17.55 -4.89 13.12
C GLY A 59 18.50 -3.91 12.42
N LYS A 60 18.96 -2.91 13.16
CA LYS A 60 19.96 -1.96 12.64
C LYS A 60 21.24 -2.75 12.30
N GLY A 61 21.51 -2.92 11.01
CA GLY A 61 22.81 -3.32 10.47
C GLY A 61 23.24 -4.74 10.80
N THR A 62 22.77 -5.72 10.03
CA THR A 62 23.60 -6.90 9.73
C THR A 62 24.03 -6.80 8.27
N SER A 63 25.27 -6.34 8.10
CA SER A 63 26.05 -6.56 6.88
C SER A 63 26.18 -8.06 6.69
N LEU A 64 25.51 -8.61 5.68
CA LEU A 64 25.75 -9.98 5.22
C LEU A 64 26.53 -9.87 3.91
N PHE A 65 27.82 -10.19 4.01
CA PHE A 65 28.63 -10.69 2.92
C PHE A 65 28.21 -12.12 2.59
#